data_AF-A0A7V9KSF4-F1
#
_entry.id   AF-A0A7V9KSF4-F1
#
_cell.length_a   1.000
_cell.length_b   1.000
_cell.length_c   1.000
_cell.angle_alpha   90.00
_cell.angle_beta   90.00
_cell.angle_gamma   90.00
#
_symmetry.space_group_name_H-M   'P 1'
#
loop_
_entity.id
_entity.type
_entity.pdbx_description
1 polymer ?
#
loop_
_entity_poly.entity_id
_entity_poly.type
_entity_poly.pdbx_seq_one_letter_code
_entity_poly.pdbx_strand_id
1 'polypeptide(L)'
;MPISADLTAVIDDRAAELVGLRRELHAHPELAWHEQRTTDAIADCLDTAGIRYERLTETGLIAEIGDEDGPTIALRADLDALPVIDTTGDPWRSTVPGVSHACGHDVHAAALVGAGLALARLAETLP
;
A
#
# COMPACT_ATOMS: atom_id res chain seq x y z
N MET A 1 5.02 -13.33 22.36
CA MET A 1 4.88 -11.90 22.74
C MET A 1 3.40 -11.53 22.62
N PRO A 2 2.92 -10.36 23.05
CA PRO A 2 1.61 -9.92 22.61
C PRO A 2 1.63 -9.73 21.08
N ILE A 3 0.56 -10.13 20.38
CA ILE A 3 0.44 -10.05 18.91
C ILE A 3 0.81 -8.66 18.38
N SER A 4 0.51 -7.61 19.12
CA SER A 4 0.86 -6.23 18.77
C SER A 4 2.36 -5.98 18.67
N ALA A 5 3.18 -6.62 19.52
CA ALA A 5 4.63 -6.43 19.48
C ALA A 5 5.26 -7.21 18.32
N ASP A 6 4.71 -8.37 17.96
CA ASP A 6 5.14 -9.14 16.79
C ASP A 6 4.74 -8.42 15.48
N LEU A 7 3.56 -7.79 15.44
CA LEU A 7 3.13 -6.95 14.32
C LEU A 7 4.08 -5.78 14.08
N THR A 8 4.40 -5.02 15.13
CA THR A 8 5.31 -3.86 15.03
C THR A 8 6.69 -4.30 14.54
N ALA A 9 7.22 -5.42 15.04
CA ALA A 9 8.52 -5.92 14.60
C ALA A 9 8.56 -6.23 13.10
N VAL A 10 7.51 -6.88 12.57
CA VAL A 10 7.43 -7.19 11.13
C VAL A 10 7.35 -5.93 10.27
N ILE A 11 6.65 -4.89 10.75
CA ILE A 11 6.55 -3.60 10.06
C ILE A 11 7.89 -2.87 10.11
N ASP A 12 8.56 -2.83 11.27
CA ASP A 12 9.84 -2.17 11.46
C ASP A 12 10.93 -2.77 10.55
N ASP A 13 10.96 -4.10 10.42
CA ASP A 13 11.88 -4.81 9.52
C ASP A 13 11.67 -4.44 8.04
N ARG A 14 10.47 -3.98 7.68
CA ARG A 14 10.07 -3.58 6.32
C ARG A 14 10.02 -2.06 6.12
N ALA A 15 10.35 -1.26 7.13
CA ALA A 15 10.16 0.18 7.09
C ALA A 15 10.85 0.84 5.88
N ALA A 16 12.05 0.41 5.52
CA ALA A 16 12.78 0.95 4.37
C ALA A 16 12.07 0.68 3.03
N GLU A 17 11.51 -0.52 2.87
CA GLU A 17 10.75 -0.93 1.68
C GLU A 17 9.44 -0.14 1.58
N LEU A 18 8.68 -0.04 2.67
CA LEU A 18 7.40 0.67 2.72
C LEU A 18 7.57 2.18 2.49
N VAL A 19 8.63 2.78 3.05
CA VAL A 19 9.00 4.16 2.76
C VAL A 19 9.45 4.32 1.31
N GLY A 20 10.13 3.31 0.75
CA GLY A 20 10.48 3.23 -0.66
C GLY A 20 9.24 3.26 -1.55
N LEU A 21 8.26 2.38 -1.30
CA LEU A 21 6.98 2.33 -2.00
C LEU A 21 6.27 3.68 -1.92
N ARG A 22 6.09 4.24 -0.71
CA ARG A 22 5.45 5.56 -0.53
C ARG A 22 6.12 6.64 -1.39
N ARG A 23 7.45 6.70 -1.38
CA ARG A 23 8.21 7.70 -2.16
C ARG A 23 8.10 7.47 -3.66
N GLU A 24 8.06 6.22 -4.10
CA GLU A 24 7.86 5.85 -5.49
C GLU A 24 6.49 6.32 -5.98
N LEU A 25 5.42 6.00 -5.24
CA LEU A 25 4.05 6.45 -5.52
C LEU A 25 3.96 7.99 -5.55
N HIS A 26 4.56 8.66 -4.56
CA HIS A 26 4.61 10.13 -4.52
C HIS A 26 5.24 10.76 -5.76
N ALA A 27 6.31 10.13 -6.28
CA ALA A 27 7.06 10.64 -7.43
C ALA A 27 6.33 10.39 -8.77
N HIS A 28 5.41 9.43 -8.82
CA HIS A 28 4.66 9.05 -10.03
C HIS A 28 3.14 9.00 -9.78
N PRO A 29 2.53 10.12 -9.36
CA PRO A 29 1.13 10.15 -8.99
C PRO A 29 0.23 10.00 -10.23
N GLU A 30 -0.89 9.29 -10.07
CA GLU A 30 -1.88 9.06 -11.11
C GLU A 30 -3.25 9.61 -10.70
N LEU A 31 -4.01 10.15 -11.65
CA LEU A 31 -5.35 10.69 -11.38
C LEU A 31 -6.36 9.57 -11.14
N ALA A 32 -7.47 9.94 -10.51
CA ALA A 32 -8.62 9.06 -10.32
C ALA A 32 -8.99 8.30 -11.60
N TRP A 33 -9.20 6.98 -11.47
CA TRP A 33 -9.52 6.04 -12.55
C TRP A 33 -8.39 5.76 -13.56
N HIS A 34 -7.17 6.21 -13.28
CA HIS A 34 -5.99 6.03 -14.11
C HIS A 34 -4.77 5.49 -13.35
N GLU A 35 -4.97 5.00 -12.12
CA GLU A 35 -3.98 4.50 -11.16
C GLU A 35 -3.37 3.13 -11.51
N GLN A 36 -3.03 2.90 -12.78
CA GLN A 36 -2.55 1.60 -13.25
C GLN A 36 -1.18 1.26 -12.67
N ARG A 37 -0.22 2.20 -12.74
CA ARG A 37 1.12 1.99 -12.17
C ARG A 37 1.06 1.82 -10.66
N THR A 38 0.22 2.61 -9.99
CA THR A 38 0.01 2.54 -8.53
C THR A 38 -0.54 1.16 -8.14
N THR A 39 -1.53 0.66 -8.90
CA THR A 39 -2.08 -0.68 -8.71
C THR A 39 -1.02 -1.76 -8.95
N ASP A 40 -0.19 -1.62 -9.99
CA ASP A 40 0.91 -2.54 -10.29
C ASP A 40 1.97 -2.56 -9.19
N ALA A 41 2.39 -1.41 -8.68
CA ALA A 41 3.37 -1.32 -7.61
C ALA A 41 2.88 -2.01 -6.31
N ILE A 42 1.60 -1.87 -5.98
CA ILE A 42 0.99 -2.55 -4.83
C ILE A 42 0.91 -4.06 -5.09
N ALA A 43 0.47 -4.46 -6.28
CA ALA A 43 0.41 -5.85 -6.70
C ALA A 43 1.78 -6.54 -6.59
N ASP A 44 2.86 -5.90 -7.05
CA ASP A 44 4.22 -6.42 -6.97
C ASP A 44 4.67 -6.68 -5.52
N CYS A 45 4.28 -5.80 -4.58
CA CYS A 45 4.53 -6.02 -3.15
C CYS A 45 3.80 -7.26 -2.62
N LEU A 46 2.53 -7.45 -3.01
CA LEU A 46 1.72 -8.60 -2.60
C LEU A 46 2.24 -9.90 -3.24
N ASP A 47 2.61 -9.87 -4.52
CA ASP A 47 3.19 -11.00 -5.24
C ASP A 47 4.51 -11.45 -4.61
N THR A 48 5.39 -10.50 -4.25
CA THR A 48 6.65 -10.79 -3.54
C THR A 48 6.42 -11.47 -2.19
N ALA A 49 5.30 -11.17 -1.53
CA ALA A 49 4.90 -11.77 -0.26
C ALA A 49 4.07 -13.05 -0.41
N GLY A 50 3.73 -13.46 -1.63
CA GLY A 50 2.86 -14.62 -1.89
C GLY A 50 1.40 -14.40 -1.47
N ILE A 51 0.96 -13.15 -1.33
CA ILE A 51 -0.41 -12.80 -0.95
C ILE A 51 -1.29 -12.81 -2.20
N ARG A 52 -2.36 -13.60 -2.18
CA ARG A 52 -3.34 -13.64 -3.29
C ARG A 52 -4.21 -12.39 -3.26
N TYR A 53 -4.45 -11.82 -4.42
CA TYR A 53 -5.34 -10.68 -4.62
C TYR A 53 -6.15 -10.82 -5.90
N GLU A 54 -7.28 -10.12 -5.96
CA GLU A 54 -8.08 -9.92 -7.16
C GLU A 54 -7.98 -8.46 -7.59
N ARG A 55 -7.66 -8.22 -8.87
CA ARG A 55 -7.69 -6.87 -9.44
C ARG A 55 -9.13 -6.46 -9.75
N LEU A 56 -9.43 -5.20 -9.47
CA LEU A 56 -10.72 -4.60 -9.80
C LEU A 56 -10.73 -4.15 -11.27
N THR A 57 -11.93 -3.84 -11.77
CA THR A 57 -12.08 -3.26 -13.11
C THR A 57 -11.39 -1.90 -13.17
N GLU A 58 -10.61 -1.68 -14.24
CA GLU A 58 -9.76 -0.50 -14.44
C GLU A 58 -8.59 -0.44 -13.46
N THR A 59 -8.78 -0.10 -12.19
CA THR A 59 -7.71 0.11 -11.20
C THR A 59 -8.08 -0.40 -9.81
N GLY A 60 -7.07 -0.63 -8.98
CA GLY A 60 -7.22 -1.16 -7.62
C GLY A 60 -7.28 -2.68 -7.54
N LEU A 61 -7.23 -3.18 -6.30
CA LEU A 61 -7.26 -4.61 -5.98
C LEU A 61 -7.83 -4.85 -4.58
N ILE A 62 -8.25 -6.09 -4.34
CA ILE A 62 -8.66 -6.61 -3.03
C ILE A 62 -7.78 -7.81 -2.71
N ALA A 63 -7.23 -7.83 -1.49
CA ALA A 63 -6.46 -8.96 -0.97
C ALA A 63 -7.15 -9.52 0.27
N GLU A 64 -7.23 -10.84 0.36
CA GLU A 64 -7.81 -11.55 1.49
C GLU A 64 -6.70 -12.30 2.23
N ILE A 65 -6.68 -12.16 3.57
CA ILE A 65 -5.64 -12.69 4.44
C ILE A 65 -6.30 -13.36 5.64
N GLY A 66 -5.88 -14.59 5.94
CA GLY A 66 -6.43 -15.41 7.03
C GLY A 66 -7.44 -16.44 6.56
N ASP A 67 -8.07 -17.11 7.51
CA ASP A 67 -9.05 -18.16 7.27
C ASP A 67 -10.45 -17.60 7.00
N GLU A 68 -11.25 -18.37 6.26
CA GLU A 68 -12.65 -18.05 5.96
C GLU A 68 -13.57 -18.16 7.21
N ASP A 69 -13.13 -18.92 8.22
CA ASP A 69 -13.87 -19.17 9.45
C ASP A 69 -13.50 -18.16 10.54
N GLY A 70 -14.14 -16.98 10.53
CA GLY A 70 -13.89 -15.97 11.55
C GLY A 70 -14.59 -14.63 11.30
N PRO A 71 -14.40 -13.63 12.18
CA PRO A 71 -14.86 -12.28 11.94
C PRO A 71 -14.06 -11.65 10.78
N THR A 72 -14.77 -11.09 9.80
CA THR A 72 -14.15 -10.35 8.70
C THR A 72 -13.97 -8.87 9.05
N ILE A 73 -12.76 -8.33 8.84
CA ILE A 73 -12.45 -6.91 9.01
C ILE A 73 -11.87 -6.38 7.70
N ALA A 74 -12.47 -5.33 7.15
CA ALA A 74 -11.97 -4.65 5.95
C ALA A 74 -11.09 -3.44 6.33
N LEU A 75 -9.88 -3.39 5.78
CA LEU A 75 -9.00 -2.23 5.81
C LEU A 75 -8.93 -1.64 4.40
N ARG A 76 -8.94 -0.31 4.28
CA ARG A 76 -9.07 0.37 2.98
C ARG A 76 -8.13 1.56 2.88
N ALA A 77 -7.50 1.72 1.73
CA ALA A 77 -6.71 2.87 1.33
C ALA A 77 -7.08 3.29 -0.10
N ASP A 78 -7.13 4.59 -0.32
CA ASP A 78 -7.36 5.26 -1.59
C ASP A 78 -6.04 5.28 -2.39
N LEU A 79 -6.12 5.31 -3.72
CA LEU A 79 -4.95 5.24 -4.60
C LEU A 79 -4.69 6.52 -5.39
N ASP A 80 -5.69 7.37 -5.57
CA ASP A 80 -5.64 8.47 -6.53
C ASP A 80 -4.83 9.67 -6.02
N ALA A 81 -4.30 10.43 -6.96
CA ALA A 81 -3.70 11.73 -6.75
C ALA A 81 -4.61 12.85 -7.25
N LEU A 82 -4.17 14.09 -7.03
CA LEU A 82 -4.94 15.30 -7.39
C LEU A 82 -4.24 16.10 -8.50
N PRO A 83 -5.01 16.82 -9.35
CA PRO A 83 -4.47 17.69 -10.41
C PRO A 83 -3.96 19.02 -9.82
N VAL A 84 -2.98 18.93 -8.93
CA VAL A 84 -2.31 20.07 -8.28
C VAL A 84 -0.80 19.92 -8.37
N ILE A 85 -0.12 21.05 -8.53
CA ILE A 85 1.35 21.11 -8.61
C ILE A 85 1.94 20.68 -7.27
N ASP A 86 2.88 19.75 -7.30
CA ASP A 86 3.72 19.44 -6.15
C ASP A 86 4.64 20.63 -5.85
N THR A 87 4.45 21.23 -4.67
CA THR A 87 5.23 22.39 -4.21
C THR A 87 6.30 22.02 -3.18
N THR A 88 6.48 20.72 -2.92
CA THR A 88 7.50 20.23 -1.99
C THR A 88 8.91 20.40 -2.56
N GLY A 89 9.89 20.46 -1.66
CA GLY A 89 11.32 20.43 -2.00
C GLY A 89 11.94 19.04 -1.88
N ASP A 90 11.11 18.00 -1.71
CA ASP A 90 11.58 16.67 -1.36
C ASP A 90 12.29 15.97 -2.53
N PRO A 91 13.26 15.07 -2.26
CA PRO A 91 13.93 14.29 -3.31
C PRO A 91 12.98 13.38 -4.12
N TRP A 92 11.81 13.06 -3.57
CA TRP A 92 10.77 12.21 -4.18
C TRP A 92 9.56 13.02 -4.67
N ARG A 93 9.70 14.34 -4.87
CA ARG A 93 8.62 15.17 -5.43
C ARG A 93 8.08 14.56 -6.72
N SER A 94 6.81 14.82 -7.02
CA SER A 94 6.16 14.40 -8.26
C SER A 94 6.97 14.80 -9.49
N THR A 95 7.14 13.82 -10.38
CA THR A 95 7.73 14.00 -11.71
C THR A 95 6.66 14.21 -12.79
N VAL A 96 5.38 14.02 -12.43
CA VAL A 96 4.23 14.19 -13.32
C VAL A 96 3.76 15.64 -13.28
N PRO A 97 3.82 16.39 -14.39
CA PRO A 97 3.48 17.82 -14.38
C PRO A 97 2.05 18.09 -13.92
N GLY A 98 1.91 18.88 -12.86
CA GLY A 98 0.61 19.33 -12.36
C GLY A 98 -0.21 18.27 -11.62
N VAL A 99 0.38 17.13 -11.25
CA VAL A 99 -0.28 16.07 -10.47
C VAL A 99 0.54 15.76 -9.23
N SER A 100 -0.09 15.58 -8.07
CA SER A 100 0.60 15.19 -6.83
C SER A 100 -0.32 14.49 -5.82
N HIS A 101 0.27 13.65 -4.98
CA HIS A 101 -0.40 13.08 -3.81
C HIS A 101 -0.53 14.11 -2.68
N ALA A 102 -1.30 15.17 -2.93
CA ALA A 102 -1.51 16.26 -1.97
C ALA A 102 -2.46 15.90 -0.80
N CYS A 103 -3.12 14.72 -0.85
CA CYS A 103 -4.00 14.21 0.21
C CYS A 103 -3.38 13.04 1.01
N GLY A 104 -2.16 12.60 0.64
CA GLY A 104 -1.46 11.52 1.35
C GLY A 104 -1.93 10.10 1.00
N HIS A 105 -2.58 9.90 -0.16
CA HIS A 105 -3.04 8.57 -0.58
C HIS A 105 -1.87 7.59 -0.82
N ASP A 106 -0.70 8.10 -1.23
CA ASP A 106 0.57 7.36 -1.24
C ASP A 106 0.97 6.82 0.15
N VAL A 107 0.73 7.60 1.21
CA VAL A 107 0.97 7.17 2.60
C VAL A 107 -0.05 6.12 3.02
N HIS A 108 -1.33 6.32 2.72
CA HIS A 108 -2.39 5.37 3.06
C HIS A 108 -2.14 4.01 2.39
N ALA A 109 -1.81 4.01 1.10
CA ALA A 109 -1.51 2.81 0.33
C ALA A 109 -0.30 2.06 0.92
N ALA A 110 0.82 2.75 1.16
CA ALA A 110 2.00 2.12 1.73
C ALA A 110 1.76 1.59 3.16
N ALA A 111 0.99 2.31 3.98
CA ALA A 111 0.63 1.86 5.31
C ALA A 111 -0.26 0.60 5.27
N LEU A 112 -1.23 0.55 4.35
CA LEU A 112 -2.10 -0.61 4.18
C LEU A 112 -1.33 -1.83 3.67
N VAL A 113 -0.40 -1.65 2.73
CA VAL A 113 0.52 -2.70 2.28
C VAL A 113 1.31 -3.23 3.48
N GLY A 114 1.91 -2.34 4.30
CA GLY A 114 2.62 -2.75 5.51
C GLY A 114 1.77 -3.57 6.48
N ALA A 115 0.53 -3.14 6.73
CA ALA A 115 -0.41 -3.88 7.56
C ALA A 115 -0.73 -5.26 6.97
N GLY A 116 -1.02 -5.35 5.67
CA GLY A 116 -1.29 -6.61 4.97
C GLY A 116 -0.11 -7.58 5.05
N LEU A 117 1.12 -7.11 4.77
CA LEU A 117 2.34 -7.92 4.88
C LEU A 117 2.55 -8.48 6.29
N ALA A 118 2.31 -7.65 7.31
CA ALA A 118 2.45 -8.08 8.70
C ALA A 118 1.37 -9.08 9.11
N LEU A 119 0.11 -8.84 8.71
CA LEU A 119 -1.00 -9.75 8.98
C LEU A 119 -0.82 -11.10 8.26
N ALA A 120 -0.39 -11.10 7.00
CA ALA A 120 -0.13 -12.33 6.25
C ALA A 120 0.96 -13.17 6.91
N ARG A 121 2.05 -12.52 7.36
CA ARG A 121 3.12 -13.21 8.09
C ARG A 121 2.63 -13.82 9.39
N LEU A 122 1.78 -13.11 10.15
CA LEU A 122 1.30 -13.59 11.43
C LEU A 122 0.20 -14.66 11.27
N ALA A 123 -0.60 -14.62 10.21
CA ALA A 123 -1.60 -15.64 9.91
C ALA A 123 -0.97 -17.04 9.77
N GLU A 124 0.27 -17.15 9.28
CA GLU A 124 1.01 -18.42 9.26
C GLU A 124 1.34 -18.98 10.65
N THR A 125 1.30 -18.13 11.69
CA THR A 125 1.80 -18.43 13.04
C THR A 125 0.73 -18.44 14.11
N LEU A 126 -0.47 -17.94 13.79
CA LEU A 126 -1.62 -17.95 14.68
C LEU A 126 -2.42 -19.25 14.46
N PRO A 127 -2.90 -19.89 15.55
CA PRO A 127 -3.62 -21.16 15.49
C PRO A 127 -5.03 -21.03 14.91
#